data_AF-B8CC94-F1
#
_entry.id   AF-B8CC94-F1
#
_cell.length_a   1.000
_cell.length_b   1.000
_cell.length_c   1.000
_cell.angle_alpha   90.00
_cell.angle_beta   90.00
_cell.angle_gamma   90.00
#
_symmetry.space_group_name_H-M   'P 1'
#
loop_
_entity.id
_entity.type
_entity.pdbx_description
1 polymer ?
#
loop_
_entity_poly.entity_id
_entity_poly.type
_entity_poly.pdbx_seq_one_letter_code
_entity_poly.pdbx_strand_id
1 'polypeptide(L)'
;MSDTEDEYQRHFIRSMFAKDEEDGEDDFVSQHTWTSSDGCHHLIFHLACMAPGHGSSLWNSSDCIAEHLLIPSLRSLLFGSENIEENIKWPPNRCIEFGAGAALPGLALLKQGAKKVVFTDRYVNEETFDALRLSVDKNSKQWGWSDDDAKKRVVIQGHTWGEDVDKLSLDEEAREKECKADVLIASDCIYNPAYHEALLKSASSCIDKTSGIFIVGYSFHMNVPPSQVLNFFDIGTMLDFEVISEFKKDYDGQRGIETDKKRGAVYVKVLAHKDSIHCQSVHQPPEITAISWTGGKDCNLALLYAHHNPSLDVRYLITFRPEGKPFRAHPLKFMEAQSESLCLELLHCIIPEGTTDYMQVYVDKLREVRDKYGIKVIVTGDMDLVGKMEWNWIERCCEQSGGGMRAYLPLWNKDRSECLEELLMEGFDIVYSCVKAPFFDGSWINRSLDRDAFDEMKAIVDRGLSDEEVERGVKPLDLCGERGEYHTMCIDGPLYNKRVVVEVNREPLREDLKTNWQGNIHNADSIWMISLK
;
A
#
# COMPACT_ATOMS: atom_id res chain seq x y z
N MET A 1 -2.16 47.77 -9.05
CA MET A 1 -1.97 46.32 -8.76
C MET A 1 -1.10 46.15 -7.51
N SER A 2 -1.45 46.84 -6.41
CA SER A 2 -0.76 46.72 -5.10
C SER A 2 -1.73 46.71 -3.93
N ASP A 3 -3.02 46.98 -4.15
CA ASP A 3 -3.98 47.20 -3.07
C ASP A 3 -4.79 45.95 -2.72
N THR A 4 -4.88 44.95 -3.61
CA THR A 4 -5.67 43.73 -3.40
C THR A 4 -4.93 42.59 -2.70
N GLU A 5 -3.61 42.45 -2.88
CA GLU A 5 -2.78 41.47 -2.13
C GLU A 5 -2.62 41.88 -0.66
N ASP A 6 -2.49 43.19 -0.42
CA ASP A 6 -2.34 43.76 0.93
C ASP A 6 -3.65 43.67 1.73
N GLU A 7 -4.80 43.72 1.06
CA GLU A 7 -6.12 43.55 1.67
C GLU A 7 -6.39 42.08 2.02
N TYR A 8 -5.96 41.13 1.17
CA TYR A 8 -6.04 39.70 1.41
C TYR A 8 -5.19 39.25 2.60
N GLN A 9 -3.93 39.71 2.70
CA GLN A 9 -3.07 39.41 3.84
C GLN A 9 -3.59 40.01 5.15
N ARG A 10 -4.16 41.22 5.11
CA ARG A 10 -4.77 41.84 6.30
C ARG A 10 -6.05 41.13 6.74
N HIS A 11 -6.83 40.58 5.80
CA HIS A 11 -8.04 39.81 6.11
C HIS A 11 -7.72 38.43 6.70
N PHE A 12 -6.71 37.76 6.14
CA PHE A 12 -6.17 36.48 6.66
C PHE A 12 -5.59 36.63 8.09
N ILE A 13 -4.90 37.74 8.34
CA ILE A 13 -4.42 38.10 9.69
C ILE A 13 -5.62 38.33 10.63
N ARG A 14 -6.64 39.06 10.19
CA ARG A 14 -7.84 39.31 11.02
C ARG A 14 -8.59 38.03 11.40
N SER A 15 -8.74 37.07 10.49
CA SER A 15 -9.41 35.79 10.76
C SER A 15 -8.62 34.91 11.73
N MET A 16 -7.27 34.99 11.73
CA MET A 16 -6.43 34.29 12.70
C MET A 16 -6.43 34.90 14.11
N PHE A 17 -6.77 36.19 14.25
CA PHE A 17 -6.75 36.92 15.52
C PHE A 17 -8.14 37.20 16.12
N ALA A 18 -9.22 36.62 15.58
CA ALA A 18 -10.51 36.57 16.25
C ALA A 18 -10.38 35.68 17.49
N LYS A 19 -9.96 36.29 18.60
CA LYS A 19 -9.91 35.69 19.93
C LYS A 19 -11.31 35.36 20.39
N ASP A 20 -11.49 34.13 20.86
CA ASP A 20 -12.26 33.75 22.05
C ASP A 20 -13.41 34.70 22.44
N GLU A 21 -14.45 34.77 21.61
CA GLU A 21 -15.80 35.08 22.09
C GLU A 21 -16.62 33.80 22.01
N GLU A 22 -17.00 33.30 23.19
CA GLU A 22 -18.01 32.28 23.38
C GLU A 22 -19.32 32.70 22.69
N ASP A 23 -20.00 31.72 22.10
CA ASP A 23 -21.39 31.74 21.64
C ASP A 23 -21.74 32.66 20.46
N GLY A 24 -21.34 32.21 19.28
CA GLY A 24 -22.07 32.45 18.03
C GLY A 24 -21.84 31.27 17.09
N GLU A 25 -22.80 30.34 17.00
CA GLU A 25 -22.85 29.39 15.88
C GLU A 25 -22.92 30.21 14.58
N ASP A 26 -21.80 30.37 13.88
CA ASP A 26 -21.85 30.68 12.45
C ASP A 26 -22.45 29.43 11.78
N ASP A 27 -23.78 29.42 11.62
CA ASP A 27 -24.63 28.38 11.02
C ASP A 27 -24.18 27.91 9.60
N PHE A 28 -23.10 28.48 9.06
CA PHE A 28 -22.67 28.32 7.68
C PHE A 28 -21.50 27.35 7.48
N VAL A 29 -20.68 27.07 8.50
CA VAL A 29 -19.51 26.16 8.40
C VAL A 29 -19.51 25.13 9.54
N SER A 30 -19.45 23.85 9.18
CA SER A 30 -19.47 22.73 10.15
C SER A 30 -18.13 22.02 10.22
N GLN A 31 -17.65 21.71 11.43
CA GLN A 31 -16.41 20.96 11.67
C GLN A 31 -16.69 19.45 11.75
N HIS A 32 -15.82 18.65 11.14
CA HIS A 32 -15.88 17.19 11.10
C HIS A 32 -14.50 16.59 11.37
N THR A 33 -14.49 15.36 11.89
CA THR A 33 -13.27 14.57 12.06
C THR A 33 -13.34 13.35 11.17
N TRP A 34 -12.34 13.18 10.33
CA TRP A 34 -12.11 11.97 9.56
C TRP A 34 -11.10 11.08 10.29
N THR A 35 -11.34 9.77 10.29
CA THR A 35 -10.46 8.75 10.85
C THR A 35 -10.24 7.68 9.79
N SER A 36 -8.98 7.29 9.57
CA SER A 36 -8.61 6.22 8.63
C SER A 36 -9.13 4.86 9.08
N SER A 37 -9.25 3.92 8.13
CA SER A 37 -9.73 2.56 8.40
C SER A 37 -8.89 1.78 9.42
N ASP A 38 -7.59 2.04 9.50
CA ASP A 38 -6.68 1.45 10.49
C ASP A 38 -6.76 2.12 11.87
N GLY A 39 -7.50 3.22 11.99
CA GLY A 39 -7.63 4.01 13.23
C GLY A 39 -6.40 4.83 13.59
N CYS A 40 -5.34 4.83 12.77
CA CYS A 40 -4.04 5.45 13.09
C CYS A 40 -3.98 6.94 12.70
N HIS A 41 -4.83 7.40 11.78
CA HIS A 41 -4.81 8.75 11.26
C HIS A 41 -6.12 9.48 11.55
N HIS A 42 -6.01 10.73 11.98
CA HIS A 42 -7.13 11.62 12.22
C HIS A 42 -6.88 12.97 11.55
N LEU A 43 -7.84 13.43 10.76
CA LEU A 43 -7.82 14.72 10.08
C LEU A 43 -9.09 15.50 10.39
N ILE A 44 -8.96 16.80 10.61
CA ILE A 44 -10.10 17.69 10.86
C ILE A 44 -10.43 18.43 9.57
N PHE A 45 -11.69 18.45 9.14
CA PHE A 45 -12.09 19.22 7.96
C PHE A 45 -13.38 19.97 8.23
N HIS A 46 -13.62 21.02 7.46
CA HIS A 46 -14.81 21.85 7.58
C HIS A 46 -15.58 21.88 6.27
N LEU A 47 -16.90 21.93 6.38
CA LEU A 47 -17.81 21.97 5.25
C LEU A 47 -18.67 23.24 5.32
N ALA A 48 -18.67 24.03 4.24
CA ALA A 48 -19.54 25.19 4.11
C ALA A 48 -20.90 24.77 3.52
N CYS A 49 -22.00 25.19 4.14
CA CYS A 49 -23.36 24.80 3.73
C CYS A 49 -23.75 25.34 2.34
N MET A 50 -23.18 26.48 1.93
CA MET A 50 -23.43 27.16 0.65
C MET A 50 -22.40 26.78 -0.43
N ALA A 51 -21.59 25.75 -0.21
CA ALA A 51 -20.60 25.34 -1.18
C ALA A 51 -21.27 24.74 -2.45
N PRO A 52 -20.91 25.20 -3.66
CA PRO A 52 -21.46 24.69 -4.91
C PRO A 52 -21.11 23.20 -5.11
N GLY A 53 -21.87 22.49 -5.96
CA GLY A 53 -21.54 21.10 -6.35
C GLY A 53 -21.63 20.07 -5.22
N HIS A 54 -22.48 20.30 -4.21
CA HIS A 54 -22.56 19.52 -2.97
C HIS A 54 -21.29 19.58 -2.10
N GLY A 55 -20.54 20.69 -2.12
CA GLY A 55 -19.38 20.91 -1.25
C GLY A 55 -19.69 20.94 0.26
N SER A 56 -20.95 20.79 0.64
CA SER A 56 -21.41 20.57 2.01
C SER A 56 -21.34 19.08 2.44
N SER A 57 -20.58 18.24 1.73
CA SER A 57 -20.49 16.80 2.00
C SER A 57 -19.09 16.26 1.72
N LEU A 58 -18.71 15.21 2.45
CA LEU A 58 -17.51 14.43 2.16
C LEU A 58 -17.84 13.33 1.16
N TRP A 59 -17.13 13.30 0.05
CA TRP A 59 -17.27 12.30 -1.00
C TRP A 59 -16.43 11.06 -0.73
N ASN A 60 -16.94 9.89 -1.12
CA ASN A 60 -16.21 8.62 -0.99
C ASN A 60 -14.87 8.64 -1.75
N SER A 61 -14.78 9.33 -2.88
CA SER A 61 -13.51 9.50 -3.61
C SER A 61 -12.45 10.17 -2.74
N SER A 62 -12.83 11.21 -1.97
CA SER A 62 -11.90 11.96 -1.14
C SER A 62 -11.40 11.12 0.04
N ASP A 63 -12.30 10.33 0.64
CA ASP A 63 -11.98 9.34 1.66
C ASP A 63 -11.03 8.26 1.11
N CYS A 64 -11.37 7.68 -0.05
CA CYS A 64 -10.58 6.64 -0.71
C CYS A 64 -9.16 7.12 -1.01
N ILE A 65 -9.00 8.29 -1.64
CA ILE A 65 -7.69 8.85 -1.94
C ILE A 65 -6.92 9.11 -0.64
N ALA A 66 -7.53 9.74 0.37
CA ALA A 66 -6.85 10.04 1.63
C ALA A 66 -6.33 8.78 2.35
N GLU A 67 -7.12 7.69 2.39
CA GLU A 67 -6.66 6.41 2.93
C GLU A 67 -5.43 5.88 2.19
N HIS A 68 -5.47 5.87 0.86
CA HIS A 68 -4.37 5.32 0.05
C HIS A 68 -3.12 6.20 0.10
N LEU A 69 -3.24 7.51 0.33
CA LEU A 69 -2.09 8.37 0.57
C LEU A 69 -1.48 8.11 1.96
N LEU A 70 -2.31 7.85 2.97
CA LEU A 70 -1.86 7.75 4.37
C LEU A 70 -1.34 6.36 4.75
N ILE A 71 -2.01 5.30 4.31
CA ILE A 71 -1.75 3.92 4.72
C ILE A 71 -0.78 3.28 3.73
N PRO A 72 0.45 2.91 4.14
CA PRO A 72 1.46 2.36 3.23
C PRO A 72 1.01 1.12 2.46
N SER A 73 0.32 0.18 3.12
CA SER A 73 -0.17 -1.05 2.47
C SER A 73 -1.22 -0.79 1.38
N LEU A 74 -1.97 0.32 1.47
CA LEU A 74 -2.93 0.71 0.45
C LEU A 74 -2.29 1.58 -0.65
N ARG A 75 -1.20 2.30 -0.35
CA ARG A 75 -0.54 3.19 -1.31
C ARG A 75 0.00 2.46 -2.53
N SER A 76 0.44 1.22 -2.36
CA SER A 76 0.89 0.38 -3.49
C SER A 76 -0.19 0.21 -4.55
N LEU A 77 -1.48 0.09 -4.16
CA LEU A 77 -2.61 0.03 -5.10
C LEU A 77 -2.79 1.33 -5.89
N LEU A 78 -2.48 2.48 -5.28
CA LEU A 78 -2.53 3.78 -5.95
C LEU A 78 -1.48 3.87 -7.06
N PHE A 79 -0.26 3.40 -6.80
CA PHE A 79 0.85 3.51 -7.73
C PHE A 79 1.01 2.32 -8.68
N GLY A 80 0.32 1.21 -8.41
CA GLY A 80 0.33 0.03 -9.26
C GLY A 80 1.63 -0.74 -9.13
N SER A 81 2.35 -0.94 -10.24
CA SER A 81 3.59 -1.74 -10.22
C SER A 81 4.70 -1.11 -9.38
N GLU A 82 5.56 -1.94 -8.77
CA GLU A 82 6.78 -1.50 -8.05
C GLU A 82 7.59 -0.46 -8.82
N ASN A 83 7.77 -0.63 -10.13
CA ASN A 83 8.55 0.29 -10.95
C ASN A 83 7.98 1.71 -10.95
N ILE A 84 6.65 1.86 -10.84
CA ILE A 84 6.02 3.17 -10.77
C ILE A 84 6.20 3.73 -9.35
N GLU A 85 5.96 2.92 -8.32
CA GLU A 85 6.12 3.32 -6.93
C GLU A 85 7.55 3.79 -6.59
N GLU A 86 8.58 3.06 -7.01
CA GLU A 86 9.99 3.44 -6.81
C GLU A 86 10.36 4.75 -7.51
N ASN A 87 9.70 5.06 -8.63
CA ASN A 87 9.93 6.27 -9.41
C ASN A 87 9.14 7.48 -8.89
N ILE A 88 8.16 7.27 -8.01
CA ILE A 88 7.40 8.36 -7.38
C ILE A 88 8.13 8.85 -6.14
N LYS A 89 8.48 10.12 -6.16
CA LYS A 89 9.07 10.78 -4.99
C LYS A 89 8.06 10.89 -3.86
N TRP A 90 8.28 10.13 -2.78
CA TRP A 90 7.42 10.15 -1.60
C TRP A 90 8.18 10.48 -0.30
N PRO A 91 7.67 11.39 0.57
CA PRO A 91 6.51 12.27 0.34
C PRO A 91 6.80 13.31 -0.76
N PRO A 92 5.76 13.77 -1.47
CA PRO A 92 5.93 14.71 -2.57
C PRO A 92 6.34 16.10 -2.05
N ASN A 93 7.08 16.88 -2.83
CA ASN A 93 7.40 18.24 -2.43
C ASN A 93 6.26 19.22 -2.74
N ARG A 94 5.71 19.14 -3.95
CA ARG A 94 4.84 20.15 -4.55
C ARG A 94 3.55 19.51 -5.02
N CYS A 95 2.43 19.90 -4.43
CA CYS A 95 1.14 19.29 -4.73
C CYS A 95 0.07 20.34 -5.04
N ILE A 96 -0.89 19.99 -5.89
CA ILE A 96 -2.08 20.81 -6.16
C ILE A 96 -3.31 19.93 -6.10
N GLU A 97 -4.33 20.40 -5.38
CA GLU A 97 -5.66 19.78 -5.35
C GLU A 97 -6.65 20.67 -6.11
N PHE A 98 -7.25 20.11 -7.17
CA PHE A 98 -8.30 20.75 -7.96
C PHE A 98 -9.67 20.40 -7.39
N GLY A 99 -10.50 21.43 -7.16
CA GLY A 99 -11.83 21.25 -6.60
C GLY A 99 -11.77 20.68 -5.18
N ALA A 100 -10.97 21.31 -4.32
CA ALA A 100 -10.61 20.76 -3.02
C ALA A 100 -11.83 20.47 -2.13
N GLY A 101 -12.89 21.27 -2.18
CA GLY A 101 -14.07 21.07 -1.33
C GLY A 101 -13.69 20.93 0.15
N ALA A 102 -13.79 19.70 0.68
CA ALA A 102 -13.39 19.36 2.06
C ALA A 102 -11.87 19.28 2.29
N ALA A 103 -11.05 19.32 1.23
CA ALA A 103 -9.59 19.25 1.22
C ALA A 103 -8.96 17.99 1.83
N LEU A 104 -9.74 16.92 2.04
CA LEU A 104 -9.26 15.74 2.74
C LEU A 104 -8.01 15.09 2.08
N PRO A 105 -7.95 14.89 0.75
CA PRO A 105 -6.72 14.43 0.08
C PRO A 105 -5.51 15.34 0.26
N GLY A 106 -5.64 16.65 0.10
CA GLY A 106 -4.52 17.57 0.30
C GLY A 106 -4.07 17.68 1.77
N LEU A 107 -5.00 17.56 2.73
CA LEU A 107 -4.66 17.43 4.16
C LEU A 107 -3.89 16.13 4.45
N ALA A 108 -4.27 15.02 3.80
CA ALA A 108 -3.53 13.76 3.87
C ALA A 108 -2.10 13.90 3.32
N LEU A 109 -1.91 14.61 2.22
CA LEU A 109 -0.57 14.93 1.69
C LEU A 109 0.27 15.75 2.67
N LEU A 110 -0.31 16.79 3.29
CA LEU A 110 0.37 17.58 4.32
C LEU A 110 0.77 16.71 5.52
N LYS A 111 -0.12 15.83 5.98
CA LYS A 111 0.13 14.89 7.08
C LYS A 111 1.28 13.92 6.76
N GLN A 112 1.36 13.45 5.51
CA GLN A 112 2.46 12.60 5.01
C GLN A 112 3.80 13.34 4.91
N GLY A 113 3.80 14.67 5.01
CA GLY A 113 5.02 15.49 5.00
C GLY A 113 5.26 16.25 3.70
N ALA A 114 4.22 16.43 2.88
CA ALA A 114 4.34 17.28 1.69
C ALA A 114 4.86 18.67 2.05
N LYS A 115 5.78 19.21 1.23
CA LYS A 115 6.43 20.50 1.53
C LYS A 115 5.56 21.69 1.19
N LYS A 116 4.79 21.62 0.11
CA LYS A 116 3.85 22.66 -0.32
C LYS A 116 2.63 22.02 -0.98
N VAL A 117 1.44 22.39 -0.51
CA VAL A 117 0.16 21.97 -1.08
C VAL A 117 -0.66 23.21 -1.43
N VAL A 118 -1.11 23.29 -2.68
CA VAL A 118 -2.00 24.35 -3.17
C VAL A 118 -3.41 23.78 -3.27
N PHE A 119 -4.31 24.24 -2.41
CA PHE A 119 -5.73 23.93 -2.48
C PHE A 119 -6.41 24.90 -3.43
N THR A 120 -7.13 24.38 -4.42
CA THR A 120 -7.83 25.20 -5.38
C THR A 120 -9.31 24.84 -5.46
N ASP A 121 -10.13 25.88 -5.58
CA ASP A 121 -11.55 25.73 -5.88
C ASP A 121 -12.03 26.95 -6.67
N ARG A 122 -13.21 26.86 -7.28
CA ARG A 122 -13.82 28.01 -7.94
C ARG A 122 -14.26 29.00 -6.86
N TYR A 123 -13.78 30.24 -6.97
CA TYR A 123 -14.19 31.28 -6.04
C TYR A 123 -15.66 31.65 -6.28
N VAL A 124 -16.53 31.23 -5.36
CA VAL A 124 -17.98 31.50 -5.39
C VAL A 124 -18.39 32.36 -4.20
N ASN A 125 -17.87 32.07 -3.01
CA ASN A 125 -18.11 32.82 -1.77
C ASN A 125 -16.93 32.65 -0.80
N GLU A 126 -16.83 33.52 0.22
CA GLU A 126 -15.73 33.45 1.19
C GLU A 126 -15.89 32.26 2.15
N GLU A 127 -17.11 31.85 2.47
CA GLU A 127 -17.38 30.78 3.43
C GLU A 127 -16.74 29.45 3.02
N THR A 128 -16.71 29.16 1.72
CA THR A 128 -16.03 27.96 1.18
C THR A 128 -14.51 28.03 1.40
N PHE A 129 -13.92 29.21 1.23
CA PHE A 129 -12.49 29.42 1.45
C PHE A 129 -12.13 29.50 2.93
N ASP A 130 -13.04 30.01 3.77
CA ASP A 130 -12.90 30.00 5.22
C ASP A 130 -12.95 28.58 5.78
N ALA A 131 -13.81 27.71 5.25
CA ALA A 131 -13.82 26.29 5.61
C ALA A 131 -12.47 25.61 5.30
N LEU A 132 -11.87 25.91 4.13
CA LEU A 132 -10.52 25.41 3.79
C LEU A 132 -9.46 25.95 4.76
N ARG A 133 -9.48 27.26 5.06
CA ARG A 133 -8.54 27.90 6.00
C ARG A 133 -8.65 27.32 7.40
N LEU A 134 -9.87 27.13 7.91
CA LEU A 134 -10.13 26.53 9.22
C LEU A 134 -9.64 25.07 9.29
N SER A 135 -9.82 24.30 8.20
CA SER A 135 -9.33 22.92 8.12
C SER A 135 -7.81 22.89 8.22
N VAL A 136 -7.12 23.75 7.48
CA VAL A 136 -5.65 23.87 7.54
C VAL A 136 -5.19 24.31 8.93
N ASP A 137 -5.83 25.31 9.52
CA ASP A 137 -5.47 25.85 10.84
C ASP A 137 -5.58 24.79 11.95
N LYS A 138 -6.71 24.07 12.03
CA LYS A 138 -6.94 23.03 13.04
C LYS A 138 -5.90 21.91 12.94
N ASN A 139 -5.64 21.42 11.73
CA ASN A 139 -4.64 20.36 11.54
C ASN A 139 -3.22 20.86 11.79
N SER A 140 -2.87 22.07 11.34
CA SER A 140 -1.54 22.66 11.57
C SER A 140 -1.22 22.75 13.07
N LYS A 141 -2.19 23.21 13.87
CA LYS A 141 -2.09 23.23 15.34
C LYS A 141 -1.97 21.82 15.93
N GLN A 142 -2.77 20.86 15.44
CA GLN A 142 -2.69 19.46 15.86
C GLN A 142 -1.32 18.83 15.53
N TRP A 143 -0.65 19.27 14.46
CA TRP A 143 0.68 18.81 14.06
C TRP A 143 1.83 19.61 14.67
N GLY A 144 1.53 20.61 15.51
CA GLY A 144 2.52 21.45 16.18
C GLY A 144 3.25 22.43 15.25
N TRP A 145 2.65 22.80 14.12
CA TRP A 145 3.22 23.77 13.19
C TRP A 145 3.04 25.20 13.72
N SER A 146 4.03 26.07 13.47
CA SER A 146 3.84 27.50 13.64
C SER A 146 3.02 28.07 12.47
N ASP A 147 2.44 29.26 12.65
CA ASP A 147 1.71 29.94 11.57
C ASP A 147 2.61 30.21 10.35
N ASP A 148 3.90 30.45 10.57
CA ASP A 148 4.86 30.66 9.49
C ASP A 148 5.19 29.36 8.76
N ASP A 149 5.19 28.21 9.44
CA ASP A 149 5.31 26.91 8.79
C ASP A 149 4.08 26.61 7.95
N ALA A 150 2.88 26.86 8.48
CA ALA A 150 1.64 26.68 7.74
C ALA A 150 1.60 27.54 6.47
N LYS A 151 1.98 28.83 6.56
CA LYS A 151 2.05 29.75 5.40
C LYS A 151 3.05 29.29 4.33
N LYS A 152 4.19 28.72 4.72
CA LYS A 152 5.17 28.20 3.75
C LYS A 152 4.69 26.93 3.06
N ARG A 153 3.90 26.11 3.77
CA ARG A 153 3.46 24.80 3.31
C ARG A 153 2.12 24.81 2.59
N VAL A 154 1.30 25.84 2.77
CA VAL A 154 -0.07 25.85 2.28
C VAL A 154 -0.39 27.13 1.54
N VAL A 155 -0.97 26.97 0.36
CA VAL A 155 -1.60 28.05 -0.41
C VAL A 155 -3.04 27.66 -0.67
N ILE A 156 -3.98 28.56 -0.41
CA ILE A 156 -5.39 28.39 -0.78
C ILE A 156 -5.68 29.47 -1.82
N GLN A 157 -6.00 29.04 -3.04
CA GLN A 157 -6.08 29.92 -4.20
C GLN A 157 -7.32 29.65 -5.04
N GLY A 158 -8.09 30.70 -5.31
CA GLY A 158 -9.21 30.64 -6.23
C GLY A 158 -8.76 30.34 -7.66
N HIS A 159 -9.32 29.29 -8.27
CA HIS A 159 -9.00 28.86 -9.63
C HIS A 159 -10.20 28.28 -10.34
N THR A 160 -10.57 28.86 -11.49
CA THR A 160 -11.50 28.21 -12.42
C THR A 160 -10.69 27.35 -13.38
N TRP A 161 -11.04 26.07 -13.52
CA TRP A 161 -10.34 25.17 -14.43
C TRP A 161 -10.31 25.72 -15.87
N GLY A 162 -9.18 25.54 -16.54
CA GLY A 162 -8.90 26.08 -17.88
C GLY A 162 -8.38 27.52 -17.90
N GLU A 163 -8.43 28.25 -16.77
CA GLU A 163 -7.74 29.54 -16.64
C GLU A 163 -6.22 29.35 -16.56
N ASP A 164 -5.50 30.47 -16.73
CA ASP A 164 -4.07 30.58 -16.53
C ASP A 164 -3.65 30.11 -15.11
N VAL A 165 -2.57 29.34 -15.05
CA VAL A 165 -2.10 28.68 -13.83
C VAL A 165 -0.92 29.41 -13.17
N ASP A 166 -0.46 30.56 -13.68
CA ASP A 166 0.66 31.32 -13.13
C ASP A 166 0.46 31.68 -11.65
N LYS A 167 -0.79 31.90 -11.24
CA LYS A 167 -1.18 32.16 -9.85
C LYS A 167 -1.07 30.94 -8.93
N LEU A 168 -0.99 29.74 -9.50
CA LEU A 168 -0.79 28.48 -8.78
C LEU A 168 0.68 28.16 -8.59
N SER A 169 1.59 29.08 -8.96
CA SER A 169 3.03 28.88 -8.88
C SER A 169 3.45 28.37 -7.51
N LEU A 170 4.20 27.27 -7.55
CA LEU A 170 4.71 26.60 -6.37
C LEU A 170 6.03 27.21 -5.89
N ASP A 171 6.57 28.17 -6.65
CA ASP A 171 7.83 28.86 -6.39
C ASP A 171 7.62 30.38 -6.48
N GLU A 172 7.76 31.07 -5.35
CA GLU A 172 7.55 32.53 -5.26
C GLU A 172 8.80 33.32 -5.71
N GLU A 173 9.98 32.67 -5.70
CA GLU A 173 11.27 33.31 -5.97
C GLU A 173 11.81 33.03 -7.38
N ALA A 174 11.17 32.10 -8.12
CA ALA A 174 11.59 31.74 -9.47
C ALA A 174 11.31 32.87 -10.49
N ARG A 175 12.29 33.12 -11.38
CA ARG A 175 12.16 34.11 -12.47
C ARG A 175 11.11 33.72 -13.51
N GLU A 176 10.81 32.43 -13.62
CA GLU A 176 9.73 31.88 -14.43
C GLU A 176 8.77 31.12 -13.51
N LYS A 177 7.49 31.50 -13.54
CA LYS A 177 6.43 30.92 -12.70
C LYS A 177 5.98 29.58 -13.26
N GLU A 178 6.80 28.54 -13.11
CA GLU A 178 6.41 27.19 -13.54
C GLU A 178 5.65 26.45 -12.44
N CYS A 179 4.42 26.04 -12.74
CA CYS A 179 3.72 25.02 -11.96
C CYS A 179 4.26 23.64 -12.37
N LYS A 180 5.28 23.16 -11.65
CA LYS A 180 5.79 21.77 -11.76
C LYS A 180 5.44 21.04 -10.47
N ALA A 181 4.23 20.50 -10.42
CA ALA A 181 3.74 19.70 -9.31
C ALA A 181 4.18 18.24 -9.46
N ASP A 182 4.60 17.65 -8.34
CA ASP A 182 4.89 16.23 -8.23
C ASP A 182 3.58 15.42 -8.22
N VAL A 183 2.55 15.95 -7.54
CA VAL A 183 1.25 15.30 -7.39
C VAL A 183 0.12 16.29 -7.64
N LEU A 184 -0.76 15.95 -8.57
CA LEU A 184 -2.05 16.61 -8.77
C LEU A 184 -3.16 15.68 -8.25
N ILE A 185 -4.21 16.26 -7.68
CA ILE A 185 -5.40 15.50 -7.23
C ILE A 185 -6.66 16.16 -7.79
N ALA A 186 -7.60 15.34 -8.28
CA ALA A 186 -8.97 15.73 -8.55
C ALA A 186 -9.91 14.63 -8.04
N SER A 187 -10.64 14.92 -6.97
CA SER A 187 -11.53 13.96 -6.30
C SER A 187 -12.99 14.27 -6.63
N ASP A 188 -13.70 13.31 -7.23
CA ASP A 188 -15.08 13.44 -7.71
C ASP A 188 -15.32 14.72 -8.56
N CYS A 189 -14.33 15.13 -9.36
CA CYS A 189 -14.37 16.35 -10.17
C CYS A 189 -14.84 16.12 -11.62
N ILE A 190 -14.90 14.87 -12.08
CA ILE A 190 -15.15 14.54 -13.50
C ILE A 190 -16.60 14.12 -13.79
N TYR A 191 -17.52 14.26 -12.83
CA TYR A 191 -18.92 13.87 -13.02
C TYR A 191 -19.63 14.67 -14.12
N ASN A 192 -19.15 15.89 -14.43
CA ASN A 192 -19.72 16.76 -15.45
C ASN A 192 -18.78 16.88 -16.67
N PRO A 193 -19.16 16.27 -17.82
CA PRO A 193 -18.36 16.29 -19.04
C PRO A 193 -18.02 17.68 -19.59
N ALA A 194 -18.83 18.70 -19.29
CA ALA A 194 -18.60 20.07 -19.77
C ALA A 194 -17.29 20.68 -19.25
N TYR A 195 -16.73 20.15 -18.16
CA TYR A 195 -15.52 20.68 -17.54
C TYR A 195 -14.26 19.81 -17.75
N HIS A 196 -14.38 18.67 -18.44
CA HIS A 196 -13.26 17.72 -18.63
C HIS A 196 -12.04 18.37 -19.27
N GLU A 197 -12.23 19.00 -20.43
CA GLU A 197 -11.14 19.64 -21.18
C GLU A 197 -10.49 20.77 -20.38
N ALA A 198 -11.29 21.53 -19.63
CA ALA A 198 -10.81 22.64 -18.81
C ALA A 198 -9.93 22.14 -17.64
N LEU A 199 -10.38 21.10 -16.93
CA LEU A 199 -9.60 20.48 -15.86
C LEU A 199 -8.30 19.87 -16.37
N LEU A 200 -8.35 19.13 -17.49
CA LEU A 200 -7.16 18.53 -18.09
C LEU A 200 -6.14 19.56 -18.58
N LYS A 201 -6.60 20.70 -19.12
CA LYS A 201 -5.71 21.82 -19.48
C LYS A 201 -4.98 22.37 -18.26
N SER A 202 -5.69 22.65 -17.17
CA SER A 202 -5.05 23.09 -15.92
C SER A 202 -4.08 22.04 -15.38
N ALA A 203 -4.45 20.76 -15.39
CA ALA A 203 -3.57 19.69 -14.94
C ALA A 203 -2.30 19.57 -15.81
N SER A 204 -2.44 19.60 -17.14
CA SER A 204 -1.32 19.52 -18.09
C SER A 204 -0.33 20.69 -17.94
N SER A 205 -0.85 21.89 -17.64
CA SER A 205 -0.04 23.08 -17.38
C SER A 205 0.64 23.09 -16.01
N CYS A 206 0.17 22.28 -15.06
CA CYS A 206 0.68 22.24 -13.69
C CYS A 206 1.55 21.03 -13.34
N ILE A 207 1.52 19.95 -14.13
CA ILE A 207 2.22 18.72 -13.81
C ILE A 207 3.70 18.80 -14.20
N ASP A 208 4.59 18.23 -13.38
CA ASP A 208 5.93 17.91 -13.86
C ASP A 208 5.84 16.80 -14.92
N LYS A 209 6.14 17.14 -16.17
CA LYS A 209 6.04 16.20 -17.31
C LYS A 209 7.03 15.04 -17.25
N THR A 210 8.05 15.12 -16.39
CA THR A 210 9.10 14.10 -16.28
C THR A 210 8.70 13.00 -15.30
N SER A 211 8.14 13.38 -14.15
CA SER A 211 7.90 12.46 -13.03
C SER A 211 6.64 12.76 -12.22
N GLY A 212 5.86 13.77 -12.59
CA GLY A 212 4.63 14.11 -11.89
C GLY A 212 3.49 13.13 -12.21
N ILE A 213 2.58 12.99 -11.26
CA ILE A 213 1.37 12.16 -11.39
C ILE A 213 0.09 12.97 -11.13
N PHE A 214 -1.01 12.53 -11.72
CA PHE A 214 -2.34 13.09 -11.52
C PHE A 214 -3.32 12.02 -11.07
N ILE A 215 -3.73 12.09 -9.81
CA ILE A 215 -4.67 11.16 -9.18
C ILE A 215 -6.10 11.67 -9.40
N VAL A 216 -6.90 10.87 -10.10
CA VAL A 216 -8.30 11.18 -10.41
C VAL A 216 -9.19 10.11 -9.81
N GLY A 217 -9.90 10.47 -8.74
CA GLY A 217 -10.92 9.63 -8.13
C GLY A 217 -12.31 10.05 -8.58
N TYR A 218 -13.20 9.10 -8.85
CA TYR A 218 -14.54 9.39 -9.33
C TYR A 218 -15.54 8.26 -9.06
N SER A 219 -16.81 8.66 -8.98
CA SER A 219 -17.96 7.77 -8.85
C SER A 219 -18.94 8.00 -10.02
N PHE A 220 -19.75 7.00 -10.37
CA PHE A 220 -20.81 7.19 -11.37
C PHE A 220 -22.10 7.67 -10.72
N HIS A 221 -22.46 8.94 -10.96
CA HIS A 221 -23.62 9.58 -10.32
C HIS A 221 -24.96 9.30 -11.02
N MET A 222 -24.98 8.47 -12.08
CA MET A 222 -26.16 8.01 -12.85
C MET A 222 -26.98 9.11 -13.54
N ASN A 223 -26.68 10.39 -13.32
CA ASN A 223 -27.22 11.55 -14.04
C ASN A 223 -26.52 11.77 -15.40
N VAL A 224 -25.33 11.20 -15.57
CA VAL A 224 -24.52 11.25 -16.78
C VAL A 224 -24.17 9.81 -17.17
N PRO A 225 -24.27 9.42 -18.46
CA PRO A 225 -23.86 8.10 -18.91
C PRO A 225 -22.38 7.81 -18.57
N PRO A 226 -22.04 6.61 -18.08
CA PRO A 226 -20.65 6.25 -17.76
C PRO A 226 -19.67 6.52 -18.89
N SER A 227 -20.06 6.29 -20.15
CA SER A 227 -19.22 6.57 -21.32
C SER A 227 -18.84 8.05 -21.45
N GLN A 228 -19.72 8.98 -21.06
CA GLN A 228 -19.41 10.41 -21.09
C GLN A 228 -18.48 10.83 -19.94
N VAL A 229 -18.58 10.18 -18.77
CA VAL A 229 -17.64 10.39 -17.67
C VAL A 229 -16.26 9.84 -18.06
N LEU A 230 -16.22 8.63 -18.62
CA LEU A 230 -14.98 7.97 -19.06
C LEU A 230 -14.29 8.67 -20.23
N ASN A 231 -15.02 9.43 -21.05
CA ASN A 231 -14.47 10.27 -22.11
C ASN A 231 -13.45 11.31 -21.59
N PHE A 232 -13.43 11.59 -20.28
CA PHE A 232 -12.35 12.35 -19.63
C PHE A 232 -10.97 11.77 -19.97
N PHE A 233 -10.81 10.45 -19.90
CA PHE A 233 -9.53 9.79 -20.13
C PHE A 233 -9.15 9.78 -21.61
N ASP A 234 -10.14 9.68 -22.52
CA ASP A 234 -9.93 9.79 -23.96
C ASP A 234 -9.45 11.20 -24.35
N ILE A 235 -10.05 12.25 -23.77
CA ILE A 235 -9.56 13.64 -23.92
C ILE A 235 -8.16 13.78 -23.31
N GLY A 236 -7.91 13.14 -22.16
CA GLY A 236 -6.59 13.11 -21.51
C GLY A 236 -5.49 12.61 -22.45
N THR A 237 -5.74 11.54 -23.19
CA THR A 237 -4.79 11.03 -24.20
C THR A 237 -4.51 12.04 -25.31
N MET A 238 -5.49 12.85 -25.72
CA MET A 238 -5.27 13.95 -26.68
C MET A 238 -4.44 15.10 -26.10
N LEU A 239 -4.32 15.17 -24.77
CA LEU A 239 -3.53 16.16 -24.01
C LEU A 239 -2.29 15.52 -23.37
N ASP A 240 -1.79 14.44 -23.97
CA ASP A 240 -0.56 13.74 -23.61
C ASP A 240 -0.57 13.11 -22.21
N PHE A 241 -1.74 12.80 -21.65
CA PHE A 241 -1.87 11.97 -20.46
C PHE A 241 -2.09 10.50 -20.80
N GLU A 242 -1.48 9.62 -20.01
CA GLU A 242 -1.75 8.18 -20.03
C GLU A 242 -2.09 7.69 -18.63
N VAL A 243 -2.97 6.69 -18.55
CA VAL A 243 -3.30 6.01 -17.29
C VAL A 243 -2.19 5.01 -16.98
N ILE A 244 -1.53 5.17 -15.83
CA ILE A 244 -0.42 4.32 -15.38
C ILE A 244 -0.82 3.33 -14.28
N SER A 245 -1.90 3.63 -13.55
CA SER A 245 -2.48 2.73 -12.54
C SER A 245 -3.98 2.98 -12.44
N GLU A 246 -4.75 1.94 -12.13
CA GLU A 246 -6.16 2.05 -11.79
C GLU A 246 -6.59 0.99 -10.78
N PHE A 247 -7.51 1.36 -9.90
CA PHE A 247 -8.18 0.42 -9.01
C PHE A 247 -9.61 0.86 -8.72
N LYS A 248 -10.38 -0.07 -8.14
CA LYS A 248 -11.76 0.14 -7.74
C LYS A 248 -11.93 -0.26 -6.28
N LYS A 249 -12.63 0.57 -5.50
CA LYS A 249 -13.02 0.27 -4.12
C LYS A 249 -14.54 0.38 -3.97
N ASP A 250 -15.15 -0.63 -3.39
CA ASP A 250 -16.59 -0.65 -3.09
C ASP A 250 -16.86 -0.19 -1.65
N TYR A 251 -17.87 0.66 -1.48
CA TYR A 251 -18.37 1.17 -0.21
C TYR A 251 -19.84 0.76 0.02
N ASP A 252 -20.29 0.69 1.28
CA ASP A 252 -21.72 0.50 1.63
C ASP A 252 -22.52 1.79 1.38
N GLY A 253 -22.69 2.14 0.10
CA GLY A 253 -23.38 3.33 -0.39
C GLY A 253 -22.47 4.54 -0.64
N GLN A 254 -23.03 5.57 -1.29
CA GLN A 254 -22.31 6.81 -1.62
C GLN A 254 -22.54 7.89 -0.57
N ARG A 255 -21.49 8.34 0.12
CA ARG A 255 -21.59 9.55 0.96
C ARG A 255 -21.77 10.79 0.05
N GLY A 256 -22.66 11.70 0.44
CA GLY A 256 -22.86 13.00 -0.21
C GLY A 256 -24.05 13.13 -1.20
N ILE A 257 -24.70 12.03 -1.60
CA ILE A 257 -25.91 12.09 -2.45
C ILE A 257 -27.08 11.36 -1.80
N GLU A 258 -26.94 10.07 -1.44
CA GLU A 258 -27.97 9.24 -0.80
C GLU A 258 -27.41 7.84 -0.47
N THR A 259 -27.99 7.14 0.52
CA THR A 259 -27.60 5.80 1.00
C THR A 259 -28.01 4.65 0.05
N ASP A 260 -27.96 4.86 -1.27
CA ASP A 260 -28.18 3.79 -2.24
C ASP A 260 -26.98 2.83 -2.22
N LYS A 261 -27.19 1.65 -1.63
CA LYS A 261 -26.19 0.57 -1.52
C LYS A 261 -25.61 0.10 -2.85
N LYS A 262 -26.27 0.41 -3.98
CA LYS A 262 -25.78 0.07 -5.33
C LYS A 262 -24.82 1.13 -5.91
N ARG A 263 -24.56 2.24 -5.21
CA ARG A 263 -23.83 3.41 -5.72
C ARG A 263 -22.50 3.71 -5.02
N GLY A 264 -21.99 2.84 -4.17
CA GLY A 264 -20.75 3.09 -3.41
C GLY A 264 -19.43 2.75 -4.11
N ALA A 265 -19.40 2.59 -5.43
CA ALA A 265 -18.15 2.25 -6.13
C ALA A 265 -17.34 3.51 -6.44
N VAL A 266 -16.13 3.59 -5.89
CA VAL A 266 -15.12 4.59 -6.24
C VAL A 266 -14.11 3.95 -7.19
N TYR A 267 -13.82 4.66 -8.27
CA TYR A 267 -12.75 4.33 -9.21
C TYR A 267 -11.65 5.36 -9.04
N VAL A 268 -10.42 4.91 -8.98
CA VAL A 268 -9.25 5.79 -8.96
C VAL A 268 -8.38 5.44 -10.15
N LYS A 269 -8.01 6.45 -10.95
CA LYS A 269 -7.00 6.33 -11.98
C LYS A 269 -5.86 7.31 -11.70
N VAL A 270 -4.64 6.84 -11.86
CA VAL A 270 -3.45 7.69 -11.81
C VAL A 270 -2.97 7.89 -13.23
N LEU A 271 -2.81 9.15 -13.63
CA LEU A 271 -2.33 9.54 -14.93
C LEU A 271 -0.93 10.14 -14.82
N ALA A 272 -0.13 10.01 -15.86
CA ALA A 272 1.12 10.73 -16.03
C ALA A 272 1.24 11.27 -17.45
N HIS A 273 2.15 12.21 -17.66
CA HIS A 273 2.47 12.67 -19.01
C HIS A 273 3.10 11.51 -19.79
N LYS A 274 2.75 11.32 -21.08
CA LYS A 274 3.19 10.20 -21.92
C LYS A 274 4.73 10.04 -22.01
N ASP A 275 5.44 11.16 -21.91
CA ASP A 275 6.91 11.19 -21.96
C ASP A 275 7.56 11.01 -20.58
N SER A 276 6.76 10.83 -19.53
CA SER A 276 7.26 10.64 -18.16
C SER A 276 7.97 9.29 -18.00
N ILE A 277 8.79 9.20 -16.96
CA ILE A 277 9.43 7.95 -16.55
C ILE A 277 8.40 6.84 -16.25
N HIS A 278 7.19 7.21 -15.82
CA HIS A 278 6.14 6.28 -15.44
C HIS A 278 5.54 5.54 -16.65
N CYS A 279 5.29 6.25 -17.76
CA CYS A 279 4.78 5.64 -19.00
C CYS A 279 5.81 4.72 -19.67
N GLN A 280 7.09 5.06 -19.56
CA GLN A 280 8.17 4.19 -20.05
C GLN A 280 8.20 2.83 -19.34
N SER A 281 7.88 2.81 -18.04
CA SER A 281 7.76 1.59 -17.25
C SER A 281 6.52 0.76 -17.61
N VAL A 282 5.38 1.41 -17.90
CA VAL A 282 4.12 0.74 -18.27
C VAL A 282 4.20 0.05 -19.63
N HIS A 283 5.02 0.55 -20.57
CA HIS A 283 5.20 -0.06 -21.89
C HIS A 283 6.17 -1.26 -21.92
N GLN A 284 6.80 -1.62 -20.81
CA GLN A 284 7.59 -2.85 -20.76
C GLN A 284 6.66 -4.05 -20.58
N PRO A 285 6.85 -5.14 -21.35
CA PRO A 285 6.08 -6.36 -21.11
C PRO A 285 6.36 -6.86 -19.69
N PRO A 286 5.34 -7.39 -18.98
CA PRO A 286 5.52 -7.92 -17.64
C PRO A 286 6.65 -8.96 -17.60
N GLU A 287 7.47 -8.89 -16.56
CA GLU A 287 8.64 -9.74 -16.40
C GLU A 287 8.22 -11.15 -15.94
N ILE A 288 8.71 -12.19 -16.64
CA ILE A 288 8.42 -13.58 -16.25
C ILE A 288 8.97 -13.82 -14.84
N THR A 289 8.09 -14.23 -13.94
CA THR A 289 8.31 -14.23 -12.50
C THR A 289 8.09 -15.62 -11.92
N ALA A 290 8.95 -15.98 -10.96
CA ALA A 290 8.79 -17.18 -10.14
C ALA A 290 8.74 -16.84 -8.64
N ILE A 291 7.92 -17.56 -7.88
CA ILE A 291 7.82 -17.38 -6.42
C ILE A 291 8.66 -18.44 -5.71
N SER A 292 9.55 -18.02 -4.82
CA SER A 292 10.26 -18.90 -3.88
C SER A 292 9.25 -19.61 -2.99
N TRP A 293 9.06 -20.91 -3.21
CA TRP A 293 7.92 -21.65 -2.71
C TRP A 293 8.31 -22.71 -1.69
N THR A 294 7.77 -22.54 -0.49
CA THR A 294 7.86 -23.50 0.61
C THR A 294 6.49 -23.99 1.08
N GLY A 295 5.39 -23.38 0.61
CA GLY A 295 4.01 -23.78 0.89
C GLY A 295 3.38 -23.19 2.16
N GLY A 296 4.11 -22.35 2.89
CA GLY A 296 3.61 -21.68 4.10
C GLY A 296 2.96 -20.32 3.85
N LYS A 297 2.61 -19.63 4.93
CA LYS A 297 1.91 -18.34 4.88
C LYS A 297 2.69 -17.25 4.12
N ASP A 298 4.01 -17.17 4.30
CA ASP A 298 4.79 -16.03 3.81
C ASP A 298 4.96 -16.07 2.29
N CYS A 299 5.24 -17.23 1.71
CA CYS A 299 5.31 -17.36 0.25
C CYS A 299 3.94 -17.21 -0.43
N ASN A 300 2.84 -17.51 0.28
CA ASN A 300 1.48 -17.29 -0.22
C ASN A 300 1.11 -15.80 -0.21
N LEU A 301 1.47 -15.06 0.85
CA LEU A 301 1.31 -13.61 0.87
C LEU A 301 2.18 -12.96 -0.21
N ALA A 302 3.45 -13.35 -0.34
CA ALA A 302 4.33 -12.84 -1.39
C ALA A 302 3.81 -13.14 -2.81
N LEU A 303 3.17 -14.29 -3.02
CA LEU A 303 2.48 -14.60 -4.28
C LEU A 303 1.32 -13.64 -4.54
N LEU A 304 0.52 -13.28 -3.53
CA LEU A 304 -0.57 -12.31 -3.68
C LEU A 304 -0.06 -10.92 -4.09
N TYR A 305 1.00 -10.44 -3.43
CA TYR A 305 1.70 -9.21 -3.81
C TYR A 305 2.18 -9.25 -5.27
N ALA A 306 2.82 -10.35 -5.67
CA ALA A 306 3.31 -10.52 -7.02
C ALA A 306 2.17 -10.55 -8.05
N HIS A 307 1.05 -11.19 -7.71
CA HIS A 307 -0.12 -11.28 -8.59
C HIS A 307 -0.80 -9.92 -8.81
N HIS A 308 -0.81 -9.06 -7.79
CA HIS A 308 -1.36 -7.71 -7.90
C HIS A 308 -0.42 -6.71 -8.58
N ASN A 309 0.85 -7.06 -8.78
CA ASN A 309 1.79 -6.21 -9.48
C ASN A 309 1.72 -6.44 -11.01
N PRO A 310 1.21 -5.47 -11.79
CA PRO A 310 1.03 -5.64 -13.23
C PRO A 310 2.34 -5.70 -14.03
N SER A 311 3.49 -5.34 -13.43
CA SER A 311 4.80 -5.52 -14.08
C SER A 311 5.33 -6.95 -13.97
N LEU A 312 4.65 -7.84 -13.23
CA LEU A 312 5.08 -9.22 -13.01
C LEU A 312 4.14 -10.21 -13.70
N ASP A 313 4.70 -11.11 -14.49
CA ASP A 313 4.01 -12.27 -15.06
C ASP A 313 4.34 -13.51 -14.24
N VAL A 314 3.55 -13.78 -13.20
CA VAL A 314 3.75 -14.92 -12.31
C VAL A 314 3.37 -16.21 -13.03
N ARG A 315 4.38 -17.03 -13.35
CA ARG A 315 4.18 -18.30 -14.09
C ARG A 315 4.64 -19.54 -13.34
N TYR A 316 5.58 -19.38 -12.42
CA TYR A 316 6.26 -20.51 -11.80
C TYR A 316 6.31 -20.38 -10.28
N LEU A 317 6.33 -21.54 -9.63
CA LEU A 317 6.79 -21.70 -8.26
C LEU A 317 8.18 -22.33 -8.34
N ILE A 318 9.12 -21.92 -7.49
CA ILE A 318 10.47 -22.49 -7.46
C ILE A 318 10.81 -22.97 -6.06
N THR A 319 11.27 -24.21 -5.94
CA THR A 319 11.67 -24.77 -4.65
C THR A 319 13.07 -25.38 -4.72
N PHE A 320 13.94 -24.97 -3.80
CA PHE A 320 15.29 -25.47 -3.67
C PHE A 320 15.31 -26.63 -2.67
N ARG A 321 15.54 -27.85 -3.15
CA ARG A 321 15.43 -29.07 -2.32
C ARG A 321 16.71 -29.89 -2.36
N PRO A 322 17.12 -30.52 -1.24
CA PRO A 322 18.26 -31.42 -1.25
C PRO A 322 17.97 -32.67 -2.06
N GLU A 323 19.01 -33.18 -2.72
CA GLU A 323 19.00 -34.48 -3.37
C GLU A 323 18.90 -35.59 -2.33
N GLY A 324 18.03 -36.58 -2.58
CA GLY A 324 17.94 -37.81 -1.78
C GLY A 324 17.53 -37.65 -0.31
N LYS A 325 17.25 -36.44 0.18
CA LYS A 325 16.89 -36.16 1.58
C LYS A 325 15.47 -35.62 1.70
N PRO A 326 14.77 -35.90 2.82
CA PRO A 326 13.50 -35.25 3.12
C PRO A 326 13.65 -33.73 3.07
N PHE A 327 12.74 -33.07 2.35
CA PHE A 327 12.69 -31.62 2.32
C PHE A 327 12.16 -31.11 3.67
N ARG A 328 12.85 -30.13 4.26
CA ARG A 328 12.57 -29.67 5.63
C ARG A 328 11.44 -28.64 5.74
N ALA A 329 10.97 -28.09 4.61
CA ALA A 329 9.81 -27.20 4.63
C ALA A 329 8.52 -28.04 4.71
N HIS A 330 7.82 -28.24 3.59
CA HIS A 330 6.64 -29.08 3.53
C HIS A 330 6.84 -30.29 2.61
N PRO A 331 6.03 -31.35 2.76
CA PRO A 331 6.07 -32.49 1.85
C PRO A 331 5.88 -32.08 0.39
N LEU A 332 6.65 -32.68 -0.51
CA LEU A 332 6.60 -32.33 -1.94
C LEU A 332 5.21 -32.51 -2.54
N LYS A 333 4.54 -33.63 -2.22
CA LYS A 333 3.16 -33.89 -2.66
C LYS A 333 2.17 -32.79 -2.24
N PHE A 334 2.39 -32.18 -1.09
CA PHE A 334 1.55 -31.08 -0.63
C PHE A 334 1.80 -29.82 -1.48
N MET A 335 3.07 -29.46 -1.71
CA MET A 335 3.40 -28.32 -2.56
C MET A 335 3.00 -28.54 -4.03
N GLU A 336 3.07 -29.77 -4.53
CA GLU A 336 2.54 -30.16 -5.85
C GLU A 336 1.02 -29.95 -5.91
N ALA A 337 0.27 -30.33 -4.86
CA ALA A 337 -1.16 -30.07 -4.79
C ALA A 337 -1.50 -28.57 -4.71
N GLN A 338 -0.68 -27.77 -4.01
CA GLN A 338 -0.80 -26.30 -4.04
C GLN A 338 -0.57 -25.76 -5.45
N SER A 339 0.52 -26.18 -6.09
CA SER A 339 0.88 -25.83 -7.47
C SER A 339 -0.25 -26.13 -8.47
N GLU A 340 -0.85 -27.31 -8.39
CA GLU A 340 -2.02 -27.66 -9.22
C GLU A 340 -3.23 -26.75 -8.95
N SER A 341 -3.50 -26.42 -7.68
CA SER A 341 -4.61 -25.54 -7.34
C SER A 341 -4.40 -24.11 -7.82
N LEU A 342 -3.18 -23.60 -7.68
CA LEU A 342 -2.78 -22.26 -8.13
C LEU A 342 -2.63 -22.17 -9.66
N CYS A 343 -2.59 -23.32 -10.36
CA CYS A 343 -2.31 -23.39 -11.79
C CYS A 343 -0.95 -22.77 -12.18
N LEU A 344 0.05 -22.95 -11.32
CA LEU A 344 1.43 -22.50 -11.52
C LEU A 344 2.37 -23.71 -11.50
N GLU A 345 3.30 -23.82 -12.44
CA GLU A 345 4.23 -24.96 -12.51
C GLU A 345 5.27 -24.89 -11.38
N LEU A 346 5.41 -25.97 -10.60
CA LEU A 346 6.43 -26.09 -9.56
C LEU A 346 7.76 -26.60 -10.13
N LEU A 347 8.75 -25.72 -10.20
CA LEU A 347 10.12 -26.01 -10.61
C LEU A 347 10.95 -26.49 -9.41
N HIS A 348 11.61 -27.62 -9.57
CA HIS A 348 12.48 -28.19 -8.54
C HIS A 348 13.96 -27.92 -8.84
N CYS A 349 14.59 -27.08 -8.02
CA CYS A 349 16.02 -26.85 -8.04
C CYS A 349 16.71 -27.81 -7.05
N ILE A 350 17.27 -28.89 -7.59
CA ILE A 350 17.94 -29.92 -6.77
C ILE A 350 19.31 -29.41 -6.32
N ILE A 351 19.53 -29.42 -5.01
CA ILE A 351 20.82 -29.15 -4.36
C ILE A 351 21.53 -30.50 -4.18
N PRO A 352 22.68 -30.73 -4.83
CA PRO A 352 23.40 -32.00 -4.76
C PRO A 352 23.80 -32.40 -3.33
N GLU A 353 23.85 -33.71 -3.08
CA GLU A 353 24.36 -34.19 -1.80
C GLU A 353 25.84 -33.79 -1.60
N GLY A 354 26.20 -33.41 -0.36
CA GLY A 354 27.57 -32.99 -0.02
C GLY A 354 27.91 -31.55 -0.41
N THR A 355 26.93 -30.76 -0.88
CA THR A 355 27.12 -29.32 -1.16
C THR A 355 27.69 -28.60 0.07
N THR A 356 28.84 -27.97 -0.10
CA THR A 356 29.48 -27.10 0.89
C THR A 356 29.25 -25.62 0.57
N ASP A 357 29.18 -25.27 -0.71
CA ASP A 357 28.88 -23.92 -1.19
C ASP A 357 27.44 -23.84 -1.71
N TYR A 358 26.51 -23.60 -0.79
CA TYR A 358 25.09 -23.48 -1.12
C TYR A 358 24.80 -22.26 -1.98
N MET A 359 25.51 -21.15 -1.79
CA MET A 359 25.25 -19.92 -2.55
C MET A 359 25.56 -20.14 -4.03
N GLN A 360 26.71 -20.74 -4.35
CA GLN A 360 27.07 -21.02 -5.74
C GLN A 360 26.08 -21.96 -6.42
N VAL A 361 25.59 -22.99 -5.71
CA VAL A 361 24.56 -23.88 -6.25
C VAL A 361 23.24 -23.14 -6.51
N TYR A 362 22.82 -22.25 -5.62
CA TYR A 362 21.63 -21.42 -5.84
C TYR A 362 21.81 -20.52 -7.06
N VAL A 363 22.93 -19.83 -7.16
CA VAL A 363 23.28 -18.96 -8.30
C VAL A 363 23.22 -19.73 -9.62
N ASP A 364 23.81 -20.92 -9.69
CA ASP A 364 23.81 -21.72 -10.92
C ASP A 364 22.42 -22.25 -11.26
N LYS A 365 21.61 -22.63 -10.26
CA LYS A 365 20.23 -23.04 -10.47
C LYS A 365 19.34 -21.87 -10.92
N LEU A 366 19.55 -20.67 -10.39
CA LEU A 366 18.86 -19.46 -10.84
C LEU A 366 19.23 -19.12 -12.30
N ARG A 367 20.50 -19.23 -12.68
CA ARG A 367 20.92 -19.09 -14.08
C ARG A 367 20.25 -20.11 -14.99
N GLU A 368 20.19 -21.38 -14.57
CA GLU A 368 19.55 -22.45 -15.32
C GLU A 368 18.07 -22.15 -15.58
N VAL A 369 17.31 -21.75 -14.54
CA VAL A 369 15.88 -21.46 -14.71
C VAL A 369 15.64 -20.16 -15.49
N ARG A 370 16.49 -19.14 -15.32
CA ARG A 370 16.46 -17.93 -16.14
C ARG A 370 16.64 -18.26 -17.63
N ASP A 371 17.69 -19.01 -17.97
CA ASP A 371 18.04 -19.29 -19.35
C ASP A 371 17.03 -20.22 -20.03
N LYS A 372 16.44 -21.14 -19.26
CA LYS A 372 15.46 -22.12 -19.76
C LYS A 372 14.03 -21.58 -19.85
N TYR A 373 13.59 -20.80 -18.86
CA TYR A 373 12.20 -20.37 -18.73
C TYR A 373 11.99 -18.87 -18.94
N GLY A 374 13.08 -18.11 -19.10
CA GLY A 374 13.04 -16.65 -19.24
C GLY A 374 12.77 -15.90 -17.94
N ILE A 375 12.83 -16.57 -16.79
CA ILE A 375 12.53 -15.98 -15.48
C ILE A 375 13.49 -14.82 -15.19
N LYS A 376 12.94 -13.63 -14.94
CA LYS A 376 13.67 -12.39 -14.61
C LYS A 376 13.54 -12.00 -13.15
N VAL A 377 12.43 -12.35 -12.50
CA VAL A 377 12.17 -11.96 -11.11
C VAL A 377 11.94 -13.19 -10.25
N ILE A 378 12.61 -13.24 -9.10
CA ILE A 378 12.33 -14.18 -8.01
C ILE A 378 11.67 -13.42 -6.87
N VAL A 379 10.42 -13.74 -6.58
CA VAL A 379 9.72 -13.17 -5.42
C VAL A 379 9.97 -14.08 -4.22
N THR A 380 10.31 -13.54 -3.06
CA THR A 380 10.39 -14.33 -1.82
C THR A 380 9.59 -13.70 -0.69
N GLY A 381 9.12 -14.55 0.22
CA GLY A 381 8.41 -14.16 1.43
C GLY A 381 9.34 -13.85 2.61
N ASP A 382 10.62 -13.60 2.37
CA ASP A 382 11.58 -13.28 3.43
C ASP A 382 11.18 -11.95 4.10
N MET A 383 11.11 -11.93 5.43
CA MET A 383 10.82 -10.69 6.19
C MET A 383 12.05 -10.10 6.87
N ASP A 384 13.04 -10.93 7.21
CA ASP A 384 14.24 -10.54 7.94
C ASP A 384 15.49 -11.30 7.44
N LEU A 385 16.66 -10.87 7.92
CA LEU A 385 17.95 -11.49 7.65
C LEU A 385 18.04 -12.90 8.26
N VAL A 386 18.59 -13.82 7.49
CA VAL A 386 18.81 -15.19 7.95
C VAL A 386 20.07 -15.25 8.82
N GLY A 387 19.88 -15.44 10.13
CA GLY A 387 20.95 -15.71 11.08
C GLY A 387 21.86 -14.50 11.34
N LYS A 388 23.09 -14.53 10.81
CA LYS A 388 24.10 -13.46 10.97
C LYS A 388 24.48 -12.81 9.63
N MET A 389 23.68 -13.04 8.60
CA MET A 389 23.93 -12.45 7.29
C MET A 389 23.72 -10.94 7.34
N GLU A 390 24.48 -10.20 6.53
CA GLU A 390 24.37 -8.74 6.40
C GLU A 390 23.50 -8.32 5.21
N TRP A 391 23.00 -9.28 4.43
CA TRP A 391 22.19 -9.08 3.22
C TRP A 391 21.16 -10.19 3.04
N ASN A 392 20.10 -9.92 2.27
CA ASN A 392 19.13 -10.94 1.88
C ASN A 392 19.80 -12.01 1.00
N TRP A 393 19.52 -13.29 1.29
CA TRP A 393 20.16 -14.41 0.61
C TRP A 393 19.72 -14.56 -0.85
N ILE A 394 18.42 -14.48 -1.12
CA ILE A 394 17.84 -14.67 -2.46
C ILE A 394 18.20 -13.49 -3.37
N GLU A 395 18.14 -12.27 -2.86
CA GLU A 395 18.60 -11.06 -3.55
C GLU A 395 20.06 -11.22 -4.01
N ARG A 396 20.94 -11.61 -3.09
CA ARG A 396 22.36 -11.81 -3.40
C ARG A 396 22.59 -12.91 -4.43
N CYS A 397 21.80 -13.99 -4.38
CA CYS A 397 21.86 -15.05 -5.39
C CYS A 397 21.40 -14.56 -6.77
N CYS A 398 20.34 -13.74 -6.82
CA CYS A 398 19.85 -13.14 -8.07
C CYS A 398 20.89 -12.20 -8.68
N GLU A 399 21.48 -11.29 -7.90
CA GLU A 399 22.55 -10.40 -8.35
C GLU A 399 23.72 -11.18 -8.98
N GLN A 400 24.20 -12.22 -8.28
CA GLN A 400 25.32 -13.03 -8.75
C GLN A 400 24.96 -13.90 -9.96
N SER A 401 23.68 -14.26 -10.13
CA SER A 401 23.23 -15.01 -11.30
C SER A 401 23.42 -14.18 -12.59
N GLY A 402 23.32 -12.86 -12.52
CA GLY A 402 23.47 -11.93 -13.63
C GLY A 402 22.31 -11.98 -14.64
N GLY A 403 22.50 -11.38 -15.83
CA GLY A 403 21.51 -11.45 -16.91
C GLY A 403 20.22 -10.64 -16.67
N GLY A 404 20.29 -9.64 -15.80
CA GLY A 404 19.17 -8.79 -15.40
C GLY A 404 18.18 -9.47 -14.46
N MET A 405 18.56 -10.59 -13.82
CA MET A 405 17.72 -11.27 -12.85
C MET A 405 17.75 -10.54 -11.50
N ARG A 406 16.59 -10.31 -10.89
CA ARG A 406 16.44 -9.59 -9.62
C ARG A 406 15.53 -10.34 -8.65
N ALA A 407 15.64 -9.99 -7.36
CA ALA A 407 14.67 -10.42 -6.36
C ALA A 407 13.60 -9.33 -6.15
N TYR A 408 12.39 -9.75 -5.82
CA TYR A 408 11.33 -8.90 -5.29
C TYR A 408 11.00 -9.37 -3.87
N LEU A 409 11.08 -8.46 -2.90
CA LEU A 409 10.96 -8.75 -1.46
C LEU A 409 9.75 -8.01 -0.84
N PRO A 410 8.50 -8.36 -1.20
CA PRO A 410 7.31 -7.59 -0.78
C PRO A 410 7.09 -7.54 0.74
N LEU A 411 7.65 -8.48 1.50
CA LEU A 411 7.46 -8.58 2.95
C LEU A 411 8.68 -8.08 3.74
N TRP A 412 9.72 -7.58 3.07
CA TRP A 412 10.97 -7.20 3.69
C TRP A 412 10.78 -6.06 4.69
N ASN A 413 11.21 -6.28 5.94
CA ASN A 413 11.05 -5.34 7.06
C ASN A 413 9.60 -4.92 7.37
N LYS A 414 8.60 -5.58 6.79
CA LYS A 414 7.20 -5.27 7.06
C LYS A 414 6.84 -5.61 8.51
N ASP A 415 5.87 -4.91 9.08
CA ASP A 415 5.40 -5.22 10.41
C ASP A 415 4.74 -6.61 10.46
N ARG A 416 5.01 -7.36 11.52
CA ARG A 416 4.62 -8.78 11.62
C ARG A 416 3.12 -8.88 11.92
N SER A 417 2.58 -7.94 12.69
CA SER A 417 1.14 -7.86 12.96
C SER A 417 0.40 -7.50 11.68
N GLU A 418 0.90 -6.54 10.91
CA GLU A 418 0.31 -6.17 9.61
C GLU A 418 0.27 -7.35 8.63
N CYS A 419 1.37 -8.11 8.49
CA CYS A 419 1.39 -9.30 7.63
C CYS A 419 0.35 -10.36 8.03
N LEU A 420 0.20 -10.63 9.33
CA LEU A 420 -0.80 -11.59 9.81
C LEU A 420 -2.23 -11.06 9.65
N GLU A 421 -2.47 -9.77 9.89
CA GLU A 421 -3.78 -9.15 9.68
C GLU A 421 -4.20 -9.22 8.22
N GLU A 422 -3.27 -8.95 7.30
CA GLU A 422 -3.52 -9.04 5.87
C GLU A 422 -3.86 -10.46 5.43
N LEU A 423 -3.15 -11.47 5.91
CA LEU A 423 -3.49 -12.88 5.66
C LEU A 423 -4.94 -13.21 6.09
N LEU A 424 -5.38 -12.68 7.24
CA LEU A 424 -6.75 -12.88 7.74
C LEU A 424 -7.78 -12.11 6.90
N MET A 425 -7.48 -10.88 6.52
CA MET A 425 -8.37 -10.02 5.72
C MET A 425 -8.58 -10.58 4.31
N GLU A 426 -7.51 -11.10 3.70
CA GLU A 426 -7.52 -11.71 2.36
C GLU A 426 -8.14 -13.13 2.35
N GLY A 427 -8.50 -13.67 3.52
CA GLY A 427 -9.24 -14.91 3.63
C GLY A 427 -8.40 -16.17 3.37
N PHE A 428 -7.11 -16.16 3.71
CA PHE A 428 -6.28 -17.37 3.63
C PHE A 428 -6.70 -18.42 4.67
N ASP A 429 -6.78 -19.70 4.25
CA ASP A 429 -6.93 -20.85 5.15
C ASP A 429 -5.54 -21.43 5.43
N ILE A 430 -5.03 -21.16 6.63
CA ILE A 430 -3.68 -21.50 7.05
C ILE A 430 -3.76 -22.32 8.33
N VAL A 431 -3.02 -23.41 8.40
CA VAL A 431 -2.92 -24.24 9.61
C VAL A 431 -1.49 -24.34 10.11
N TYR A 432 -1.31 -24.41 11.42
CA TYR A 432 0.01 -24.65 12.00
C TYR A 432 0.47 -26.09 11.73
N SER A 433 1.63 -26.22 11.09
CA SER A 433 2.21 -27.50 10.69
C SER A 433 3.38 -27.92 11.58
N CYS A 434 4.02 -26.96 12.25
CA CYS A 434 5.08 -27.21 13.22
C CYS A 434 5.02 -26.09 14.26
N VAL A 435 5.17 -26.42 15.55
CA VAL A 435 5.23 -25.42 16.62
C VAL A 435 6.25 -25.84 17.67
N LYS A 436 6.85 -24.86 18.35
CA LYS A 436 7.89 -25.09 19.35
C LYS A 436 7.53 -24.51 20.71
N ALA A 437 7.95 -25.22 21.75
CA ALA A 437 8.01 -24.69 23.11
C ALA A 437 9.04 -23.53 23.19
N PRO A 438 8.86 -22.55 24.11
CA PRO A 438 7.85 -22.51 25.16
C PRO A 438 6.52 -21.86 24.74
N PHE A 439 6.46 -21.24 23.55
CA PHE A 439 5.29 -20.45 23.15
C PHE A 439 4.07 -21.30 22.80
N PHE A 440 4.30 -22.50 22.29
CA PHE A 440 3.26 -23.37 21.76
C PHE A 440 3.39 -24.79 22.28
N ASP A 441 2.28 -25.53 22.21
CA ASP A 441 2.21 -26.95 22.49
C ASP A 441 1.46 -27.70 21.36
N GLY A 442 1.28 -29.02 21.53
CA GLY A 442 0.65 -29.85 20.52
C GLY A 442 -0.80 -29.49 20.17
N SER A 443 -1.49 -28.68 20.98
CA SER A 443 -2.87 -28.23 20.69
C SER A 443 -2.94 -27.24 19.52
N TRP A 444 -1.82 -26.61 19.17
CA TRP A 444 -1.74 -25.70 18.04
C TRP A 444 -1.63 -26.43 16.70
N ILE A 445 -1.17 -27.68 16.67
CA ILE A 445 -1.00 -28.41 15.40
C ILE A 445 -2.36 -28.65 14.73
N ASN A 446 -2.43 -28.35 13.43
CA ASN A 446 -3.65 -28.40 12.62
C ASN A 446 -4.77 -27.45 13.12
N ARG A 447 -4.46 -26.53 14.03
CA ARG A 447 -5.31 -25.38 14.35
C ARG A 447 -5.19 -24.36 13.22
N SER A 448 -6.28 -23.67 12.91
CA SER A 448 -6.27 -22.56 11.96
C SER A 448 -5.58 -21.32 12.54
N LEU A 449 -4.85 -20.59 11.71
CA LEU A 449 -4.44 -19.23 11.97
C LEU A 449 -5.65 -18.32 11.70
N ASP A 450 -6.46 -18.09 12.73
CA ASP A 450 -7.64 -17.23 12.71
C ASP A 450 -7.47 -16.02 13.67
N ARG A 451 -8.51 -15.19 13.81
CA ARG A 451 -8.48 -14.03 14.71
C ARG A 451 -8.15 -14.43 16.15
N ASP A 452 -8.73 -15.53 16.63
CA ASP A 452 -8.54 -15.99 18.00
C ASP A 452 -7.08 -16.46 18.23
N ALA A 453 -6.54 -17.26 17.29
CA ALA A 453 -5.14 -17.69 17.33
C ALA A 453 -4.17 -16.50 17.28
N PHE A 454 -4.48 -15.48 16.49
CA PHE A 454 -3.68 -14.27 16.38
C PHE A 454 -3.72 -13.44 17.67
N ASP A 455 -4.89 -13.24 18.27
CA ASP A 455 -5.03 -12.51 19.53
C ASP A 455 -4.34 -13.25 20.68
N GLU A 456 -4.36 -14.60 20.69
CA GLU A 456 -3.57 -15.41 21.63
C GLU A 456 -2.06 -15.20 21.45
N MET A 457 -1.56 -15.15 20.21
CA MET A 457 -0.14 -14.84 19.95
C MET A 457 0.23 -13.42 20.41
N LYS A 458 -0.64 -12.43 20.19
CA LYS A 458 -0.42 -11.07 20.71
C LYS A 458 -0.35 -11.06 22.25
N ALA A 459 -1.23 -11.79 22.92
CA ALA A 459 -1.18 -11.93 24.37
C ALA A 459 0.12 -12.60 24.87
N ILE A 460 0.67 -13.56 24.12
CA ILE A 460 1.99 -14.16 24.44
C ILE A 460 3.11 -13.12 24.31
N VAL A 461 3.07 -12.27 23.27
CA VAL A 461 4.03 -11.18 23.09
C VAL A 461 3.90 -10.15 24.22
N ASP A 462 2.69 -9.72 24.54
CA ASP A 462 2.40 -8.72 25.59
C ASP A 462 2.78 -9.19 26.99
N ARG A 463 2.64 -10.50 27.26
CA ARG A 463 3.12 -11.13 28.51
C ARG A 463 4.63 -10.93 28.68
N GLY A 464 5.37 -10.86 27.57
CA GLY A 464 6.82 -10.87 27.58
C GLY A 464 7.39 -12.22 28.05
N LEU A 465 8.69 -12.21 28.37
CA LEU A 465 9.40 -13.38 28.87
C LEU A 465 9.52 -13.33 30.40
N SER A 466 9.39 -14.49 31.04
CA SER A 466 9.75 -14.68 32.45
C SER A 466 11.27 -14.65 32.65
N ASP A 467 11.71 -14.39 33.89
CA ASP A 467 13.14 -14.42 34.25
C ASP A 467 13.80 -15.77 33.90
N GLU A 468 13.08 -16.87 34.08
CA GLU A 468 13.56 -18.23 33.73
C GLU A 468 13.71 -18.40 32.21
N GLU A 469 12.75 -17.92 31.40
CA GLU A 469 12.84 -17.93 29.93
C GLU A 469 14.04 -17.10 29.45
N VAL A 470 14.27 -15.93 30.06
CA VAL A 470 15.42 -15.06 29.75
C VAL A 470 16.74 -15.74 30.13
N GLU A 471 16.84 -16.33 31.33
CA GLU A 471 18.05 -17.03 31.78
C GLU A 471 18.39 -18.23 30.88
N ARG A 472 17.37 -18.90 30.35
CA ARG A 472 17.51 -19.99 29.38
C ARG A 472 17.83 -19.53 27.96
N GLY A 473 17.89 -18.22 27.72
CA GLY A 473 18.22 -17.62 26.43
C GLY A 473 17.08 -17.67 25.41
N VAL A 474 15.82 -17.81 25.85
CA VAL A 474 14.65 -17.67 25.00
C VAL A 474 14.57 -16.21 24.51
N LYS A 475 14.27 -16.00 23.22
CA LYS A 475 14.00 -14.65 22.70
C LYS A 475 12.49 -14.42 22.60
N PRO A 476 12.00 -13.17 22.61
CA PRO A 476 10.57 -12.91 22.43
C PRO A 476 10.03 -13.56 21.16
N LEU A 477 8.77 -14.02 21.22
CA LEU A 477 8.04 -14.59 20.09
C LEU A 477 8.06 -13.60 18.93
N ASP A 478 8.55 -14.05 17.78
CA ASP A 478 8.28 -13.36 16.52
C ASP A 478 6.88 -13.74 16.03
N LEU A 479 6.01 -12.75 15.84
CA LEU A 479 4.61 -13.00 15.44
C LEU A 479 4.52 -13.75 14.12
N CYS A 480 5.43 -13.54 13.17
CA CYS A 480 5.48 -14.27 11.91
C CYS A 480 6.30 -15.57 12.00
N GLY A 481 6.88 -15.89 13.15
CA GLY A 481 7.67 -17.11 13.31
C GLY A 481 8.98 -17.10 12.50
N GLU A 482 9.52 -15.92 12.15
CA GLU A 482 10.79 -15.78 11.39
C GLU A 482 11.99 -16.39 12.13
N ARG A 483 11.82 -16.59 13.43
CA ARG A 483 12.75 -17.21 14.34
C ARG A 483 12.45 -18.72 14.51
N GLY A 484 11.65 -19.29 13.63
CA GLY A 484 11.33 -20.71 13.59
C GLY A 484 10.53 -21.20 14.80
N GLU A 485 9.80 -20.33 15.50
CA GLU A 485 8.88 -20.70 16.59
C GLU A 485 7.76 -21.60 16.09
N TYR A 486 7.32 -21.38 14.85
CA TYR A 486 6.33 -22.20 14.19
C TYR A 486 6.48 -22.17 12.66
N HIS A 487 5.88 -23.16 12.00
CA HIS A 487 5.65 -23.18 10.56
C HIS A 487 4.17 -23.46 10.29
N THR A 488 3.71 -23.01 9.12
CA THR A 488 2.33 -23.16 8.70
C THR A 488 2.22 -23.76 7.31
N MET A 489 1.10 -24.42 7.03
CA MET A 489 0.69 -24.87 5.71
C MET A 489 -0.50 -24.03 5.26
N CYS A 490 -0.39 -23.39 4.09
CA CYS A 490 -1.51 -22.70 3.46
C CYS A 490 -2.30 -23.68 2.61
N ILE A 491 -3.56 -23.95 2.96
CA ILE A 491 -4.38 -24.97 2.31
C ILE A 491 -5.46 -24.39 1.42
N ASP A 492 -5.79 -23.11 1.57
CA ASP A 492 -6.66 -22.34 0.68
C ASP A 492 -6.35 -20.83 0.75
N GLY A 493 -6.88 -20.07 -0.21
CA GLY A 493 -6.73 -18.62 -0.23
C GLY A 493 -7.22 -17.99 -1.54
N PRO A 494 -7.08 -16.66 -1.71
CA PRO A 494 -7.70 -15.90 -2.81
C PRO A 494 -7.29 -16.36 -4.22
N LEU A 495 -6.10 -16.95 -4.37
CA LEU A 495 -5.56 -17.41 -5.66
C LEU A 495 -5.73 -18.91 -5.91
N TYR A 496 -6.28 -19.67 -4.95
CA TYR A 496 -6.49 -21.11 -5.10
C TYR A 496 -7.77 -21.38 -5.88
N ASN A 497 -7.69 -22.22 -6.92
CA ASN A 497 -8.90 -22.68 -7.63
C ASN A 497 -9.69 -23.73 -6.82
N LYS A 498 -8.99 -24.46 -5.95
CA LYS A 498 -9.56 -25.50 -5.09
C LYS A 498 -8.77 -25.60 -3.77
N ARG A 499 -9.47 -25.83 -2.66
CA ARG A 499 -8.82 -26.16 -1.39
C ARG A 499 -7.93 -27.40 -1.53
N VAL A 500 -6.72 -27.33 -0.99
CA VAL A 500 -5.82 -28.48 -0.86
C VAL A 500 -6.29 -29.35 0.31
N VAL A 501 -6.68 -30.59 0.01
CA VAL A 501 -7.14 -31.54 1.03
C VAL A 501 -5.94 -32.18 1.70
N VAL A 502 -5.87 -32.05 3.02
CA VAL A 502 -4.81 -32.64 3.86
C VAL A 502 -5.46 -33.60 4.85
N GLU A 503 -5.01 -34.85 4.84
CA GLU A 503 -5.45 -35.84 5.82
C GLU A 503 -4.42 -35.96 6.95
N VAL A 504 -4.86 -35.72 8.18
CA VAL A 504 -4.00 -35.76 9.37
C VAL A 504 -4.30 -36.99 10.24
N ASN A 505 -3.27 -37.51 10.90
CA ASN A 505 -3.42 -38.43 12.02
C ASN A 505 -3.95 -37.67 13.24
N ARG A 506 -4.58 -38.41 14.17
CA ARG A 506 -5.23 -37.81 15.35
C ARG A 506 -4.24 -37.10 16.28
N GLU A 507 -3.06 -37.68 16.45
CA GLU A 507 -2.04 -37.16 17.36
C GLU A 507 -0.90 -36.51 16.56
N PRO A 508 -0.42 -35.32 16.96
CA PRO A 508 0.77 -34.74 16.38
C PRO A 508 2.02 -35.57 16.70
N LEU A 509 3.03 -35.47 15.87
CA LEU A 509 4.36 -35.99 16.20
C LEU A 509 5.00 -35.05 17.23
N ARG A 510 5.62 -35.62 18.27
CA ARG A 510 6.38 -34.87 19.28
C ARG A 510 7.82 -35.34 19.31
N GLU A 511 8.74 -34.39 19.29
CA GLU A 511 10.18 -34.61 19.49
C GLU A 511 10.65 -33.75 20.67
N ASP A 512 11.22 -34.39 21.69
CA ASP A 512 11.85 -33.68 22.81
C ASP A 512 13.33 -33.42 22.46
N LEU A 513 13.71 -32.15 22.44
CA LEU A 513 15.06 -31.72 22.11
C LEU A 513 15.95 -31.82 23.34
N LYS A 514 17.02 -32.61 23.24
CA LYS A 514 18.09 -32.59 24.23
C LYS A 514 18.90 -31.30 24.04
N THR A 515 19.07 -30.54 25.12
CA THR A 515 19.87 -29.31 25.17
C THR A 515 21.16 -29.48 24.37
N ASN A 516 21.32 -28.65 23.32
CA ASN A 516 22.40 -28.56 22.31
C ASN A 516 21.98 -28.73 20.84
N TRP A 517 20.77 -28.33 20.44
CA TRP A 517 20.51 -28.11 19.01
C TRP A 517 21.21 -26.80 18.56
N GLN A 518 22.39 -26.92 17.94
CA GLN A 518 23.17 -25.80 17.39
C GLN A 518 22.71 -25.40 15.96
N GLY A 519 21.40 -25.44 15.69
CA GLY A 519 20.83 -24.87 14.49
C GLY A 519 20.09 -23.58 14.81
N ASN A 520 20.09 -22.64 13.89
CA ASN A 520 19.52 -21.32 14.08
C ASN A 520 18.08 -21.40 14.64
N ILE A 521 17.98 -20.88 15.86
CA ILE A 521 16.85 -20.24 16.50
C ILE A 521 16.01 -21.10 17.48
N HIS A 522 16.08 -20.63 18.74
CA HIS A 522 15.48 -21.04 20.02
C HIS A 522 15.95 -22.37 20.65
N ASN A 523 16.29 -22.29 21.95
CA ASN A 523 16.42 -23.41 22.88
C ASN A 523 15.03 -23.98 23.18
N ALA A 524 14.35 -24.52 22.17
CA ALA A 524 13.08 -25.20 22.36
C ALA A 524 13.31 -26.54 23.09
N ASP A 525 12.44 -26.86 24.04
CA ASP A 525 12.48 -28.15 24.75
C ASP A 525 11.79 -29.25 23.95
N SER A 526 10.77 -28.88 23.19
CA SER A 526 9.93 -29.79 22.43
C SER A 526 9.49 -29.13 21.14
N ILE A 527 9.38 -29.95 20.10
CA ILE A 527 8.79 -29.60 18.81
C ILE A 527 7.58 -30.51 18.60
N TRP A 528 6.47 -29.94 18.16
CA TRP A 528 5.34 -30.67 17.64
C TRP A 528 5.24 -30.46 16.13
N MET A 529 4.91 -31.52 15.40
CA MET A 529 4.76 -31.49 13.95
C MET A 529 3.46 -32.17 13.53
N ILE A 530 2.85 -31.65 12.48
CA ILE A 530 1.69 -32.23 11.84
C ILE A 530 2.03 -33.64 11.31
N SER A 531 1.15 -34.58 11.63
CA SER A 531 1.30 -35.97 11.23
C SER A 531 0.36 -36.23 10.06
N LEU A 532 0.88 -36.29 8.84
CA LEU A 532 0.09 -36.50 7.63
C LEU A 532 -0.10 -38.00 7.33
N LYS A 533 -1.23 -38.36 6.70
CA LYS A 533 -1.54 -39.73 6.27
C LYS A 533 -0.97 -40.10 4.91
#